data_AF-A0AAJ1JC61-F1
#
_entry.id   AF-A0AAJ1JC61-F1
#
_cell.length_a   1.000
_cell.length_b   1.000
_cell.length_c   1.000
_cell.angle_alpha   90.00
_cell.angle_beta   90.00
_cell.angle_gamma   90.00
#
_symmetry.space_group_name_H-M   'P 1'
#
loop_
_entity.id
_entity.type
_entity.pdbx_description
1 polymer ?
#
loop_
_entity_poly.entity_id
_entity_poly.type
_entity_poly.pdbx_seq_one_letter_code
_entity_poly.pdbx_strand_id
1 'polypeptide(L)'
;HKKIVIAHADYPDDEYEFGKEVDWFDVIWSRDRLYDVRHSIGGEITGADLFIFGHTPAPITKQNWNQLYIDTGAVFGHGLHVEQIK
;
A
#
# COMPACT_ATOMS: atom_id res chain seq x y z
N HIS A 1 -19.18 -7.70 3.41
CA HIS A 1 -18.34 -7.66 2.20
C HIS A 1 -17.07 -6.92 2.55
N LYS A 2 -15.89 -7.48 2.30
CA LYS A 2 -14.62 -6.77 2.47
C LYS A 2 -14.39 -5.82 1.29
N LYS A 3 -13.99 -4.58 1.56
CA LYS A 3 -13.59 -3.59 0.55
C LYS A 3 -12.07 -3.50 0.50
N ILE A 4 -11.51 -3.76 -0.67
CA ILE A 4 -10.06 -3.81 -0.88
C ILE A 4 -9.71 -2.83 -1.97
N VAL A 5 -8.69 -2.00 -1.71
CA VAL A 5 -8.18 -0.99 -2.62
C VAL A 5 -6.78 -1.40 -3.04
N ILE A 6 -6.50 -1.35 -4.34
CA ILE A 6 -5.19 -1.71 -4.90
C ILE A 6 -4.68 -0.49 -5.65
N ALA A 7 -3.47 -0.05 -5.32
CA ALA A 7 -2.78 1.04 -5.99
C ALA A 7 -1.30 0.69 -6.17
N HIS A 8 -0.58 1.46 -6.99
CA HIS A 8 0.82 1.15 -7.26
C HIS A 8 1.72 1.41 -6.05
N ALA A 9 1.69 2.62 -5.49
CA ALA A 9 2.61 3.05 -4.44
C ALA A 9 1.92 3.42 -3.13
N ASP A 10 0.87 4.26 -3.20
CA ASP A 10 0.10 4.70 -2.03
C ASP A 10 -1.33 5.10 -2.44
N TYR A 11 -2.16 5.40 -1.44
CA TYR A 11 -3.36 6.20 -1.58
C TYR A 11 -3.15 7.47 -0.73
N PRO A 12 -2.95 8.67 -1.32
CA PRO A 12 -2.38 9.83 -0.63
C PRO A 12 -3.44 10.62 0.15
N ASP A 13 -4.22 9.92 0.97
CA ASP A 13 -5.20 10.47 1.90
C ASP A 13 -5.44 9.45 3.03
N ASP A 14 -6.00 9.89 4.15
CA ASP A 14 -6.31 9.03 5.30
C ASP A 14 -7.75 8.49 5.28
N GLU A 15 -8.56 8.93 4.30
CA GLU A 15 -9.93 8.44 4.07
C GLU A 15 -10.17 8.12 2.59
N TYR A 16 -10.48 6.85 2.33
CA TYR A 16 -10.90 6.36 1.03
C TYR A 16 -12.39 6.58 0.78
N GLU A 17 -12.69 7.18 -0.37
CA GLU A 17 -14.02 7.23 -0.95
C GLU A 17 -13.93 6.92 -2.45
N PHE A 18 -14.91 6.17 -2.98
CA PHE A 18 -14.93 5.83 -4.39
C PHE A 18 -15.15 7.09 -5.24
N GLY A 19 -14.20 7.38 -6.14
CA GLY A 19 -14.25 8.56 -7.00
C GLY A 19 -13.69 9.85 -6.37
N LYS A 20 -13.14 9.77 -5.16
CA LYS A 20 -12.41 10.88 -4.55
C LYS A 20 -11.19 11.25 -5.40
N GLU A 21 -11.05 12.54 -5.69
CA GLU A 21 -9.86 13.06 -6.36
C GLU A 21 -8.66 12.97 -5.42
N VAL A 22 -7.57 12.43 -5.94
CA VAL A 22 -6.29 12.25 -5.23
C VAL A 22 -5.16 12.64 -6.17
N ASP A 23 -3.99 12.96 -5.62
CA ASP A 23 -2.81 13.25 -6.44
C ASP A 23 -2.31 11.95 -7.12
N TRP A 24 -2.46 11.91 -8.45
CA TRP A 24 -2.01 10.77 -9.26
C TRP A 24 -0.51 10.55 -9.23
N PHE A 25 0.28 11.62 -9.01
CA PHE A 25 1.72 11.48 -8.86
C PHE A 25 2.03 10.64 -7.61
N ASP A 26 1.39 10.95 -6.49
CA ASP A 26 1.63 10.25 -5.22
C ASP A 26 1.08 8.82 -5.24
N VAL A 27 -0.05 8.58 -5.91
CA VAL A 27 -0.59 7.22 -6.12
C VAL A 27 0.45 6.29 -6.79
N ILE A 28 1.32 6.85 -7.62
CA ILE A 28 2.32 6.10 -8.41
C ILE A 28 3.72 6.17 -7.77
N TRP A 29 4.07 7.23 -7.05
CA TRP A 29 5.46 7.50 -6.65
C TRP A 29 5.68 7.67 -5.16
N SER A 30 4.63 7.89 -4.36
CA SER A 30 4.82 8.20 -2.94
C SER A 30 5.43 7.03 -2.17
N ARG A 31 6.36 7.37 -1.28
CA ARG A 31 6.92 6.46 -0.27
C ARG A 31 6.76 7.00 1.14
N ASP A 32 6.10 8.15 1.29
CA ASP A 32 6.10 8.94 2.51
C ASP A 32 5.46 8.15 3.66
N ARG A 33 4.28 7.56 3.42
CA ARG A 33 3.59 6.70 4.39
C ARG A 33 4.47 5.53 4.86
N LEU A 34 5.26 4.94 3.96
CA LEU A 34 6.16 3.84 4.30
C LEU A 34 7.37 4.30 5.13
N TYR A 35 7.85 5.52 4.91
CA TYR A 35 8.92 6.13 5.71
C TYR A 35 8.41 6.57 7.10
N ASP A 36 7.20 7.13 7.18
CA ASP A 36 6.56 7.58 8.42
C ASP A 36 6.32 6.44 9.41
N VAL A 37 6.00 5.24 8.91
CA VAL A 37 5.89 4.02 9.72
C VAL A 37 7.16 3.77 10.55
N ARG A 38 8.35 4.12 10.04
CA ARG A 38 9.62 3.92 10.78
C ARG A 38 9.72 4.81 12.02
N HIS A 39 8.94 5.89 12.06
CA HIS A 39 8.83 6.82 13.17
C HIS A 39 7.52 6.64 13.95
N SER A 40 6.79 5.55 13.71
CA SER A 40 5.45 5.31 14.29
C SER A 40 4.44 6.42 13.99
N ILE A 41 4.60 7.09 12.84
CA ILE A 41 3.67 8.11 12.34
C ILE A 41 2.71 7.43 11.35
N GLY A 42 1.44 7.79 11.42
CA GLY A 42 0.39 7.29 10.52
C GLY A 42 -0.69 6.47 11.24
N GLY A 43 -1.44 5.70 10.45
CA GLY A 43 -2.59 4.94 10.91
C GLY A 43 -3.23 4.11 9.81
N GLU A 44 -4.43 3.58 10.09
CA GLU A 44 -5.29 3.02 9.06
C GLU A 44 -5.75 4.10 8.08
N ILE A 45 -5.85 3.75 6.80
CA ILE A 45 -6.60 4.54 5.84
C ILE A 45 -8.05 4.09 5.97
N THR A 46 -8.93 4.98 6.42
CA THR A 46 -10.34 4.66 6.65
C THR A 46 -11.10 4.48 5.33
N GLY A 47 -12.32 3.95 5.38
CA GLY A 47 -13.17 3.79 4.19
C GLY A 47 -12.98 2.49 3.40
N ALA A 48 -11.92 1.71 3.66
CA ALA A 48 -11.72 0.35 3.16
C ALA A 48 -11.04 -0.56 4.21
N ASP A 49 -11.17 -1.88 4.04
CA ASP A 49 -10.65 -2.88 4.99
C ASP A 49 -9.18 -3.21 4.76
N LEU A 50 -8.68 -3.04 3.53
CA LEU A 50 -7.30 -3.36 3.15
C LEU A 50 -6.87 -2.55 1.92
N PHE A 51 -5.66 -2.04 1.98
CA PHE A 51 -4.93 -1.42 0.89
C PHE A 51 -3.77 -2.32 0.51
N ILE A 52 -3.58 -2.59 -0.78
CA ILE A 52 -2.48 -3.41 -1.29
C ILE A 52 -1.64 -2.56 -2.23
N PHE A 53 -0.35 -2.44 -1.89
CA PHE A 53 0.62 -1.61 -2.59
C PHE A 53 1.83 -2.41 -3.05
N GLY A 54 2.49 -1.93 -4.10
CA GLY A 54 3.78 -2.41 -4.57
C GLY A 54 4.85 -1.32 -4.41
N HIS A 55 5.50 -1.00 -5.52
CA HIS A 55 6.42 0.13 -5.74
C HIS A 55 7.73 0.16 -4.94
N THR A 56 7.70 -0.20 -3.66
CA THR A 56 8.87 -0.22 -2.78
C THR A 56 9.29 -1.66 -2.48
N PRO A 57 10.36 -2.16 -3.11
CA PRO A 57 10.83 -3.53 -2.92
C PRO A 57 11.25 -3.82 -1.47
N ALA A 58 10.85 -4.97 -0.96
CA ALA A 58 11.33 -5.54 0.31
C ALA A 58 11.51 -7.06 0.18
N PRO A 59 12.43 -7.73 0.90
CA PRO A 59 12.63 -9.17 0.75
C PRO A 59 11.41 -10.04 1.14
N ILE A 60 10.50 -9.50 1.95
CA ILE A 60 9.26 -10.14 2.40
C ILE A 60 8.13 -9.11 2.40
N THR A 61 6.89 -9.57 2.32
CA THR A 61 5.72 -8.71 2.47
C THR A 61 5.71 -8.01 3.82
N LYS A 62 5.22 -6.78 3.85
CA LYS A 62 5.07 -6.01 5.09
C LYS A 62 3.65 -5.50 5.19
N GLN A 63 3.04 -5.61 6.36
CA GLN A 63 1.77 -4.97 6.65
C GLN A 63 1.93 -3.94 7.77
N ASN A 64 1.47 -2.72 7.52
CA ASN A 64 1.36 -1.67 8.53
C ASN A 64 -0.11 -1.27 8.58
N TRP A 65 -0.76 -1.41 9.74
CA TRP A 65 -2.21 -1.21 9.86
C TRP A 65 -2.99 -2.00 8.79
N ASN A 66 -3.77 -1.32 7.95
CA ASN A 66 -4.51 -1.91 6.85
C ASN A 66 -3.81 -1.73 5.48
N GLN A 67 -2.50 -1.46 5.45
CA GLN A 67 -1.71 -1.36 4.20
C GLN A 67 -0.72 -2.53 4.07
N LEU A 68 -0.94 -3.38 3.07
CA LEU A 68 -0.11 -4.54 2.74
C LEU A 68 0.77 -4.22 1.52
N TYR A 69 2.08 -4.31 1.71
CA TYR A 69 3.09 -4.12 0.68
C TYR A 69 3.55 -5.47 0.16
N ILE A 70 3.34 -5.71 -1.14
CA ILE A 70 3.57 -7.02 -1.79
C ILE A 70 4.72 -7.01 -2.81
N ASP A 71 5.38 -5.88 -3.03
CA ASP A 71 6.58 -5.85 -3.89
C ASP A 71 7.73 -6.53 -3.17
N THR A 72 7.87 -7.83 -3.42
CA THR A 72 8.93 -8.64 -2.86
C THR A 72 10.24 -8.54 -3.63
N GLY A 73 10.35 -7.65 -4.62
CA GLY A 73 11.59 -7.40 -5.36
C GLY A 73 12.00 -8.54 -6.31
N ALA A 74 11.05 -9.15 -7.02
CA ALA A 74 11.31 -10.29 -7.92
C ALA A 74 12.44 -10.03 -8.93
N VAL A 75 12.52 -8.81 -9.48
CA VAL A 75 13.57 -8.41 -10.44
C VAL A 75 14.96 -8.32 -9.81
N PHE A 76 15.05 -8.22 -8.48
CA PHE A 76 16.29 -8.15 -7.71
C PHE A 76 16.76 -9.52 -7.20
N GLY A 77 16.15 -10.63 -7.65
CA GLY A 77 16.51 -11.99 -7.26
C GLY A 77 15.81 -12.50 -6.00
N HIS A 78 14.79 -11.78 -5.53
CA HIS A 78 13.87 -12.27 -4.50
C HIS A 78 12.66 -12.99 -5.13
N GLY A 79 11.65 -13.33 -4.32
CA GLY A 79 10.43 -14.00 -4.79
C GLY A 79 9.46 -13.05 -5.50
N LEU A 80 8.57 -13.60 -6.32
CA LEU A 80 7.34 -12.94 -6.75
C LEU A 80 6.22 -13.29 -5.75
N HIS A 81 5.65 -12.29 -5.08
CA HIS A 81 4.49 -12.49 -4.21
C HIS A 81 3.19 -12.52 -5.01
N VAL A 82 2.29 -13.43 -4.64
CA VAL A 82 0.93 -13.52 -5.18
C VAL A 82 -0.02 -13.63 -4.00
N GLU A 83 -0.90 -12.65 -3.86
CA GLU A 83 -1.88 -12.58 -2.77
C GLU A 83 -3.25 -13.09 -3.24
N GLN A 84 -3.77 -14.14 -2.59
CA GLN A 84 -5.13 -14.62 -2.85
C GLN A 84 -6.12 -13.88 -1.93
N ILE A 85 -7.00 -13.09 -2.54
CA ILE A 85 -8.07 -12.39 -1.83
C ILE A 85 -9.29 -13.30 -1.66
N LYS A 86 -9.84 -13.37 -0.44
CA LYS A 86 -11.02 -14.16 -0.07
C LYS A 86 -12.22 -13.28 0.23
#